data_AF-A0A7I4K5T2-F1
#
_entry.id   AF-A0A7I4K5T2-F1
#
_cell.length_a   1.000
_cell.length_b   1.000
_cell.length_c   1.000
_cell.angle_alpha   90.00
_cell.angle_beta   90.00
_cell.angle_gamma   90.00
#
_symmetry.space_group_name_H-M   'P 1'
#
loop_
_entity.id
_entity.type
_entity.pdbx_description
1 polymer ?
#
loop_
_entity_poly.entity_id
_entity_poly.type
_entity_poly.pdbx_seq_one_letter_code
_entity_poly.pdbx_strand_id
1 'polypeptide(L)'
;MEFLVGEDTEQLSDVTDPDIYSTRSSAAKSRDGSSSRFFIWFRRVYPLMRNKKVRYLTIINTILLLINFVMLLFMLALLLNQIILAFRISSIMYDQPSPCIFTYEPWSTCSASCWDGSSNYPQMQRYVNKNSIVQARGGEKPDCPDDLHSRVDVAPCNTFRCPTNLSQYPFTQCYYKDSLKESSGGCYRIRNIPLDDRLIFMDANLTQNCSKAECDRIETSLF
;
A
#
# COMPACT_ATOMS: atom_id res chain seq x y z
N MET A 1 -39.37 3.41 -64.37
CA MET A 1 -38.10 2.71 -64.11
C MET A 1 -38.42 1.22 -64.24
N GLU A 2 -38.31 0.70 -65.46
CA GLU A 2 -38.61 -0.70 -65.76
C GLU A 2 -37.43 -1.56 -65.35
N PHE A 3 -37.70 -2.58 -64.55
CA PHE A 3 -36.70 -3.57 -64.17
C PHE A 3 -36.43 -4.47 -65.37
N LEU A 4 -35.24 -4.34 -65.94
CA LEU A 4 -34.71 -5.30 -66.91
C LEU A 4 -34.54 -6.64 -66.19
N VAL A 5 -35.49 -7.55 -66.43
CA VAL A 5 -35.41 -8.96 -66.05
C VAL A 5 -34.24 -9.56 -66.83
N GLY A 6 -33.10 -9.71 -66.16
CA GLY A 6 -31.88 -10.21 -66.76
C GLY A 6 -32.02 -11.68 -67.15
N GLU A 7 -31.58 -11.99 -68.36
CA GLU A 7 -31.45 -13.28 -69.07
C GLU A 7 -30.90 -14.46 -68.24
N ASP A 8 -30.35 -14.20 -67.04
CA ASP A 8 -29.87 -15.22 -66.10
C ASP A 8 -31.00 -15.96 -65.35
N THR A 9 -32.28 -15.51 -65.41
CA THR A 9 -33.38 -16.18 -64.70
C THR A 9 -33.92 -17.43 -65.38
N GLU A 10 -33.73 -17.59 -66.70
CA GLU A 10 -34.26 -18.74 -67.45
C GLU A 10 -33.57 -20.05 -67.03
N GLN A 11 -32.26 -20.01 -66.78
CA GLN A 11 -31.50 -21.23 -66.44
C GLN A 11 -31.65 -21.69 -64.99
N LEU A 12 -32.32 -20.93 -64.12
CA LEU A 12 -32.56 -21.36 -62.73
C LEU A 12 -33.86 -22.15 -62.55
N SER A 13 -34.74 -22.18 -63.55
CA SER A 13 -36.08 -22.78 -63.40
C SER A 13 -36.14 -24.29 -63.63
N ASP A 14 -35.11 -24.93 -64.21
CA ASP A 14 -35.22 -26.32 -64.69
C ASP A 14 -34.48 -27.38 -63.84
N VAL A 15 -34.33 -27.14 -62.54
CA VAL A 15 -33.92 -28.24 -61.63
C VAL A 15 -35.19 -28.89 -61.07
N THR A 16 -35.72 -29.79 -61.89
CA THR A 16 -36.77 -30.75 -61.52
C THR A 16 -36.29 -31.62 -60.35
N ASP A 17 -36.92 -31.52 -59.18
CA ASP A 17 -36.75 -32.43 -58.04
C ASP A 17 -37.34 -33.80 -58.40
N PRO A 18 -36.55 -34.89 -58.58
CA PRO A 18 -37.09 -36.18 -59.00
C PRO A 18 -37.78 -36.98 -57.88
N ASP A 19 -37.76 -36.51 -56.64
CA ASP A 19 -38.08 -37.37 -55.49
C ASP A 19 -39.56 -37.37 -55.06
N ILE A 20 -40.49 -36.81 -55.86
CA ILE A 20 -41.93 -36.82 -55.52
C ILE A 20 -42.75 -37.85 -56.30
N TYR A 21 -42.23 -38.47 -57.37
CA TYR A 21 -42.95 -39.55 -58.06
C TYR A 21 -42.52 -40.94 -57.60
N SER A 22 -42.81 -41.23 -56.34
CA SER A 22 -42.96 -42.58 -55.82
C SER A 22 -44.28 -43.18 -56.32
N THR A 23 -44.28 -43.92 -57.44
CA THR A 23 -45.18 -45.07 -57.65
C THR A 23 -44.73 -45.93 -58.84
N ARG A 24 -43.83 -46.90 -58.62
CA ARG A 24 -44.01 -48.29 -59.10
C ARG A 24 -42.91 -49.22 -58.56
N SER A 25 -43.35 -50.05 -57.62
CA SER A 25 -42.96 -51.45 -57.38
C SER A 25 -41.89 -52.06 -58.30
N SER A 26 -40.76 -52.50 -57.74
CA SER A 26 -40.54 -53.92 -57.36
C SER A 26 -39.09 -54.18 -56.89
N ALA A 27 -38.99 -54.96 -55.81
CA ALA A 27 -37.91 -55.88 -55.44
C ALA A 27 -36.45 -55.38 -55.34
N ALA A 28 -36.06 -55.11 -54.08
CA ALA A 28 -34.93 -55.74 -53.37
C ALA A 28 -33.49 -55.76 -53.96
N LYS A 29 -32.59 -55.12 -53.19
CA LYS A 29 -31.17 -55.40 -52.86
C LYS A 29 -30.27 -54.18 -53.09
N SER A 30 -30.06 -53.35 -52.08
CA SER A 30 -28.96 -53.46 -51.10
C SER A 30 -27.56 -53.27 -51.71
N ARG A 31 -26.99 -52.07 -51.55
CA ARG A 31 -25.64 -51.87 -50.99
C ARG A 31 -25.33 -50.38 -50.84
N ASP A 32 -25.29 -49.97 -49.57
CA ASP A 32 -24.36 -49.03 -48.97
C ASP A 32 -23.52 -48.13 -49.90
N GLY A 33 -23.99 -46.91 -50.07
CA GLY A 33 -23.11 -45.76 -50.06
C GLY A 33 -23.61 -44.84 -48.97
N SER A 34 -23.00 -44.89 -47.78
CA SER A 34 -23.17 -43.88 -46.74
C SER A 34 -22.66 -42.55 -47.29
N SER A 35 -23.45 -41.90 -48.15
CA SER A 35 -23.21 -40.52 -48.53
C SER A 35 -23.55 -39.73 -47.28
N SER A 36 -22.52 -39.28 -46.56
CA SER A 36 -22.70 -38.43 -45.39
C SER A 36 -23.68 -37.30 -45.74
N ARG A 37 -24.54 -36.89 -44.80
CA ARG A 37 -25.48 -35.77 -45.02
C ARG A 37 -24.78 -34.52 -45.57
N PHE A 38 -23.47 -34.38 -45.31
CA PHE A 38 -22.58 -33.41 -45.94
C PHE A 38 -22.50 -33.53 -47.46
N PHE A 39 -22.35 -34.73 -48.03
CA PHE A 39 -22.28 -34.94 -49.49
C PHE A 39 -23.58 -34.55 -50.19
N ILE A 40 -24.74 -34.90 -49.61
CA ILE A 40 -26.06 -34.53 -50.17
C ILE A 40 -26.22 -33.00 -50.14
N TRP A 41 -25.87 -32.35 -49.02
CA TRP A 41 -25.90 -30.90 -48.91
C TRP A 41 -24.93 -30.22 -49.88
N PHE A 42 -23.70 -30.74 -50.00
CA PHE A 42 -22.70 -30.21 -50.93
C PHE A 42 -23.18 -30.33 -52.37
N ARG A 43 -23.82 -31.44 -52.76
CA ARG A 43 -24.39 -31.62 -54.10
C ARG A 43 -25.52 -30.64 -54.41
N ARG A 44 -26.31 -30.21 -53.41
CA ARG A 44 -27.34 -29.17 -53.56
C ARG A 44 -26.76 -27.76 -53.65
N VAL A 45 -25.69 -27.47 -52.91
CA VAL A 45 -25.06 -26.13 -52.90
C VAL A 45 -24.11 -25.94 -54.09
N TYR A 46 -23.47 -27.00 -54.58
CA TYR A 46 -22.53 -26.96 -55.69
C TYR A 46 -23.07 -26.30 -56.98
N PRO A 47 -24.27 -26.61 -57.49
CA PRO A 47 -24.80 -25.94 -58.68
C PRO A 47 -25.00 -24.44 -58.47
N LEU A 48 -25.40 -24.00 -57.26
CA LEU A 48 -25.54 -22.57 -56.93
C LEU A 48 -24.18 -21.86 -56.99
N MET A 49 -23.12 -22.53 -56.55
CA MET A 49 -21.75 -22.01 -56.66
C MET A 49 -21.22 -21.93 -58.10
N ARG A 50 -21.96 -22.39 -59.13
CA ARG A 50 -21.51 -22.25 -60.52
C ARG A 50 -21.64 -20.81 -61.01
N ASN A 51 -22.57 -20.02 -60.47
CA ASN A 51 -22.75 -18.63 -60.84
C ASN A 51 -21.65 -17.73 -60.22
N LYS A 52 -21.00 -16.90 -61.05
CA LYS A 52 -19.94 -15.98 -60.60
C LYS A 52 -20.43 -15.06 -59.48
N LYS A 53 -21.65 -14.53 -59.59
CA LYS A 53 -22.26 -13.64 -58.58
C LYS A 53 -22.38 -14.34 -57.22
N VAL A 54 -22.82 -15.60 -57.22
CA VAL A 54 -22.94 -16.43 -56.00
C VAL A 54 -21.57 -16.70 -55.39
N ARG A 55 -20.52 -16.99 -56.19
CA ARG A 55 -19.16 -17.17 -55.66
C ARG A 55 -18.66 -15.93 -54.93
N TYR A 56 -18.76 -14.74 -55.54
CA TYR A 56 -18.37 -13.49 -54.87
C TYR A 56 -19.14 -13.28 -53.58
N LEU A 57 -20.46 -13.51 -53.59
CA LEU A 57 -21.29 -13.40 -52.40
C LEU A 57 -20.89 -14.38 -51.30
N THR A 58 -20.57 -15.64 -51.64
CA THR A 58 -20.10 -16.63 -50.66
C THR A 58 -18.75 -16.25 -50.05
N ILE A 59 -17.82 -15.71 -50.82
CA ILE A 59 -16.51 -15.24 -50.33
C ILE A 59 -16.72 -14.07 -49.37
N ILE A 60 -17.52 -13.07 -49.78
CA ILE A 60 -17.84 -11.91 -48.94
C ILE A 60 -18.53 -12.36 -47.65
N ASN A 61 -19.53 -13.24 -47.72
CA ASN A 61 -20.22 -13.77 -46.54
C ASN A 61 -19.29 -14.57 -45.63
N THR A 62 -18.32 -15.32 -46.19
CA THR A 62 -17.33 -16.06 -45.39
C THR A 62 -16.39 -15.10 -44.67
N ILE A 63 -15.92 -14.05 -45.35
CA ILE A 63 -15.10 -12.99 -44.74
C ILE A 63 -15.89 -12.25 -43.64
N LEU A 64 -17.13 -11.86 -43.92
CA LEU A 64 -18.02 -11.23 -42.95
C LEU A 64 -18.29 -12.14 -41.75
N LEU A 65 -18.52 -13.44 -41.96
CA LEU A 65 -18.69 -14.41 -40.88
C LEU A 65 -17.44 -14.49 -40.00
N LEU A 66 -16.26 -14.52 -40.59
CA LEU A 66 -14.99 -14.57 -39.86
C LEU A 66 -14.76 -13.27 -39.06
N ILE A 67 -15.03 -12.10 -39.65
CA ILE A 67 -14.98 -10.82 -38.95
C ILE A 67 -15.95 -10.81 -37.77
N ASN A 68 -17.20 -11.21 -37.97
CA ASN A 68 -18.20 -11.25 -36.90
C ASN A 68 -17.79 -12.22 -35.77
N PHE A 69 -17.21 -13.37 -36.11
CA PHE A 69 -16.72 -14.33 -35.12
C PHE A 69 -15.55 -13.76 -34.30
N VAL A 70 -14.58 -13.10 -34.94
CA VAL A 70 -13.47 -12.42 -34.25
C VAL A 70 -13.99 -11.30 -33.34
N MET A 71 -14.93 -10.48 -33.82
CA MET A 71 -15.55 -9.42 -33.03
C MET A 71 -16.31 -9.97 -31.81
N LEU A 72 -17.02 -11.09 -31.96
CA LEU A 72 -17.70 -11.75 -30.85
C LEU A 72 -16.70 -12.23 -29.78
N LEU A 73 -15.61 -12.88 -30.18
CA LEU A 73 -14.57 -13.33 -29.26
C LEU A 73 -13.90 -12.16 -28.54
N PHE A 74 -13.63 -11.06 -29.25
CA PHE A 74 -13.08 -9.84 -28.66
C PHE A 74 -14.02 -9.24 -27.61
N MET A 75 -15.32 -9.13 -27.91
CA MET A 75 -16.31 -8.64 -26.95
C MET A 75 -16.41 -9.56 -25.72
N LEU A 76 -16.38 -10.87 -25.90
CA LEU A 76 -16.38 -11.83 -24.79
C LEU A 76 -15.13 -11.67 -23.91
N ALA A 77 -13.95 -11.49 -24.52
CA ALA A 77 -12.70 -11.25 -23.78
C ALA A 77 -12.75 -9.94 -22.98
N LEU A 78 -13.30 -8.86 -23.56
CA LEU A 78 -13.49 -7.60 -22.83
C LEU A 78 -14.47 -7.75 -21.67
N LEU A 79 -15.59 -8.45 -21.84
CA LEU A 79 -16.54 -8.72 -20.76
C LEU A 79 -15.91 -9.51 -19.62
N LEU A 80 -15.18 -10.58 -19.93
CA LEU A 80 -14.44 -11.35 -18.93
C LEU A 80 -13.41 -10.50 -18.19
N ASN A 81 -12.68 -9.64 -18.91
CA ASN A 81 -11.72 -8.73 -18.29
C ASN A 81 -12.41 -7.73 -17.34
N GLN A 82 -13.56 -7.17 -17.72
CA GLN A 82 -14.34 -6.28 -16.84
C GLN A 82 -14.81 -7.00 -15.57
N ILE A 83 -15.26 -8.26 -15.68
CA ILE A 83 -15.66 -9.06 -14.51
C ILE A 83 -14.46 -9.33 -13.59
N ILE A 84 -13.30 -9.71 -14.16
CA ILE A 84 -12.08 -9.97 -13.38
C ILE A 84 -11.61 -8.69 -12.68
N LEU A 85 -11.58 -7.55 -13.39
CA LEU A 85 -11.20 -6.26 -12.82
C LEU A 85 -12.16 -5.84 -11.71
N ALA A 86 -13.48 -5.99 -11.90
CA ALA A 86 -14.47 -5.69 -10.87
C ALA A 86 -14.26 -6.56 -9.62
N PHE A 87 -14.01 -7.87 -9.78
CA PHE A 87 -13.71 -8.76 -8.66
C PHE A 87 -12.41 -8.39 -7.94
N ARG A 88 -11.35 -8.06 -8.69
CA ARG A 88 -10.06 -7.62 -8.11
C ARG A 88 -10.22 -6.32 -7.32
N ILE A 89 -10.93 -5.34 -7.87
CA ILE A 89 -11.21 -4.06 -7.20
C ILE A 89 -12.03 -4.31 -5.93
N SER A 90 -13.06 -5.15 -6.01
CA SER A 90 -13.88 -5.53 -4.87
C SER A 90 -13.04 -6.18 -3.76
N SER A 91 -12.24 -7.20 -4.06
CA SER A 91 -11.39 -7.86 -3.06
C SER A 91 -10.40 -6.89 -2.40
N ILE A 92 -9.74 -6.01 -3.18
CA ILE A 92 -8.84 -5.00 -2.62
C ILE A 92 -9.58 -4.02 -1.70
N MET A 93 -10.81 -3.62 -2.07
CA MET A 93 -11.60 -2.68 -1.29
C MET A 93 -12.19 -3.28 0.00
N TYR A 94 -12.54 -4.57 0.01
CA TYR A 94 -13.20 -5.20 1.17
C TYR A 94 -12.25 -5.94 2.11
N ASP A 95 -11.14 -6.51 1.63
CA ASP A 95 -10.26 -7.33 2.48
C ASP A 95 -9.30 -6.50 3.35
N GLN A 96 -9.01 -5.25 2.97
CA GLN A 96 -8.24 -4.32 3.79
C GLN A 96 -9.15 -3.20 4.29
N PRO A 97 -9.52 -3.16 5.59
CA PRO A 97 -10.19 -1.99 6.14
C PRO A 97 -9.28 -0.80 5.91
N SER A 98 -9.73 0.13 5.09
CA SER A 98 -8.95 1.30 4.73
C SER A 98 -8.82 2.17 5.99
N PRO A 99 -7.59 2.42 6.50
CA PRO A 99 -7.42 3.07 7.78
C PRO A 99 -7.91 4.52 7.71
N CYS A 100 -8.40 5.05 8.83
CA CYS A 100 -8.60 6.48 8.98
C CYS A 100 -7.24 7.20 8.86
N ILE A 101 -7.13 8.13 7.92
CA ILE A 101 -5.90 8.88 7.68
C ILE A 101 -6.06 10.26 8.30
N PHE A 102 -5.06 10.71 9.03
CA PHE A 102 -5.01 12.05 9.60
C PHE A 102 -3.55 12.46 9.79
N THR A 103 -3.33 13.76 9.97
CA THR A 103 -2.02 14.31 10.32
C THR A 103 -2.13 15.06 11.63
N TYR A 104 -1.02 15.17 12.34
CA TYR A 104 -0.94 16.02 13.52
C TYR A 104 -0.55 17.45 13.14
N GLU A 105 -1.00 18.39 13.95
CA GLU A 105 -0.48 19.74 14.02
C GLU A 105 0.98 19.73 14.52
N PRO A 106 1.72 20.85 14.35
CA PRO A 106 3.04 20.99 14.94
C PRO A 106 3.02 20.79 16.46
N TRP A 107 4.14 20.32 17.00
CA TRP A 107 4.33 20.23 18.45
C TRP A 107 4.25 21.61 19.10
N SER A 108 3.61 21.67 20.26
CA SER A 108 3.65 22.83 21.15
C SER A 108 5.06 23.09 21.64
N THR A 109 5.27 24.26 22.25
CA THR A 109 6.44 24.46 23.10
C THR A 109 6.46 23.42 24.22
N CYS A 110 7.66 23.02 24.62
CA CYS A 110 7.86 22.16 25.77
C CYS A 110 7.37 22.85 27.05
N SER A 111 6.82 22.10 28.01
CA SER A 111 6.29 22.64 29.26
C SER A 111 7.37 23.29 30.15
N ALA A 112 8.64 22.92 29.96
CA ALA A 112 9.79 23.54 30.60
C ALA A 112 11.01 23.49 29.67
N SER A 113 11.99 24.36 29.92
CA SER A 113 13.23 24.44 29.14
C SER A 113 14.20 23.30 29.40
N CYS A 114 14.10 22.65 30.56
CA CYS A 114 14.97 21.58 31.01
C CYS A 114 14.27 20.80 32.14
N TRP A 115 14.76 19.61 32.43
CA TRP A 115 14.23 18.78 33.50
C TRP A 115 14.89 19.10 34.85
N ASP A 116 14.08 19.34 35.87
CA ASP A 116 14.54 19.65 37.23
C ASP A 116 15.10 18.43 37.98
N GLY A 117 14.80 17.22 37.48
CA GLY A 117 15.28 15.98 38.06
C GLY A 117 14.43 15.39 39.18
N SER A 118 13.34 16.06 39.55
CA SER A 118 12.46 15.67 40.65
C SER A 118 11.03 15.37 40.18
N SER A 119 10.62 16.00 39.08
CA SER A 119 9.30 15.86 38.48
C SER A 119 9.31 14.90 37.28
N ASN A 120 8.16 14.71 36.64
CA ASN A 120 8.12 14.06 35.32
C ASN A 120 8.89 14.90 34.30
N TYR A 121 9.36 14.26 33.21
CA TYR A 121 9.99 14.99 32.13
C TYR A 121 9.05 16.10 31.61
N PRO A 122 9.61 17.25 31.20
CA PRO A 122 8.85 18.25 30.47
C PRO A 122 8.15 17.61 29.27
N GLN A 123 6.94 18.08 28.97
CA GLN A 123 6.10 17.49 27.94
C GLN A 123 5.76 18.52 26.87
N MET A 124 5.66 18.05 25.63
CA MET A 124 5.09 18.79 24.52
C MET A 124 3.88 18.01 24.02
N GLN A 125 2.92 18.75 23.49
CA GLN A 125 1.66 18.20 23.01
C GLN A 125 1.40 18.62 21.59
N ARG A 126 0.69 17.79 20.83
CA ARG A 126 0.17 18.15 19.52
C ARG A 126 -1.24 17.61 19.36
N TYR A 127 -2.01 18.30 18.56
CA TYR A 127 -3.41 17.96 18.28
C TYR A 127 -3.52 17.34 16.90
N VAL A 128 -4.55 16.53 16.70
CA VAL A 128 -4.91 16.08 15.35
C VAL A 128 -5.39 17.29 14.54
N ASN A 129 -4.85 17.45 13.33
CA ASN A 129 -5.35 18.46 12.40
C ASN A 129 -6.72 18.02 11.87
N LYS A 130 -7.77 18.70 12.32
CA LYS A 130 -9.17 18.35 11.99
C LYS A 130 -9.44 18.33 10.49
N ASN A 131 -8.76 19.18 9.73
CA ASN A 131 -8.96 19.30 8.28
C ASN A 131 -8.25 18.19 7.49
N SER A 132 -7.39 17.39 8.11
CA SER A 132 -6.69 16.29 7.46
C SER A 132 -7.30 14.92 7.74
N ILE A 133 -8.35 14.85 8.56
CA ILE A 133 -9.07 13.61 8.83
C ILE A 133 -9.82 13.18 7.57
N VAL A 134 -9.43 12.05 7.00
CA VAL A 134 -10.03 11.48 5.80
C VAL A 134 -10.39 10.02 6.07
N GLN A 135 -11.69 9.71 5.94
CA GLN A 135 -12.17 8.34 5.81
C GLN A 135 -11.95 7.88 4.37
N ALA A 136 -11.21 6.79 4.20
CA ALA A 136 -10.97 6.24 2.87
C ALA A 136 -12.28 5.65 2.27
N ARG A 137 -12.44 5.81 0.95
CA ARG A 137 -13.66 5.40 0.24
C ARG A 137 -13.79 3.88 0.23
N GLY A 138 -14.97 3.38 0.61
CA GLY A 138 -15.28 1.95 0.59
C GLY A 138 -15.03 1.23 1.92
N GLY A 139 -14.41 1.88 2.91
CA GLY A 139 -14.40 1.38 4.27
C GLY A 139 -15.74 1.65 4.94
N GLU A 140 -16.70 0.75 4.79
CA GLU A 140 -17.96 0.82 5.56
C GLU A 140 -17.69 0.78 7.07
N LYS A 141 -16.58 0.17 7.50
CA LYS A 141 -16.12 0.10 8.89
C LYS A 141 -14.60 -0.17 9.00
N PRO A 142 -13.95 0.27 10.08
CA PRO A 142 -14.47 1.21 11.08
C PRO A 142 -14.41 2.65 10.57
N ASP A 143 -15.42 3.45 10.92
CA ASP A 143 -15.34 4.90 10.79
C ASP A 143 -14.17 5.44 11.63
N CYS A 144 -13.63 6.58 11.21
CA CYS A 144 -12.75 7.38 12.07
C CYS A 144 -13.42 7.57 13.44
N PRO A 145 -12.72 7.35 14.56
CA PRO A 145 -13.29 7.57 15.88
C PRO A 145 -13.87 8.98 16.03
N ASP A 146 -15.06 9.10 16.59
CA ASP A 146 -15.74 10.40 16.75
C ASP A 146 -14.88 11.40 17.55
N ASP A 147 -14.07 10.91 18.50
CA ASP A 147 -13.20 11.69 19.35
C ASP A 147 -11.85 12.05 18.69
N LEU A 148 -11.53 11.53 17.49
CA LEU A 148 -10.22 11.67 16.85
C LEU A 148 -9.78 13.13 16.72
N HIS A 149 -10.71 14.02 16.39
CA HIS A 149 -10.47 15.47 16.25
C HIS A 149 -10.09 16.17 17.57
N SER A 150 -10.32 15.52 18.71
CA SER A 150 -10.04 16.02 20.06
C SER A 150 -8.86 15.31 20.73
N ARG A 151 -8.27 14.30 20.06
CA ARG A 151 -7.14 13.56 20.61
C ARG A 151 -5.90 14.42 20.70
N VAL A 152 -5.19 14.23 21.80
CA VAL A 152 -3.94 14.90 22.12
C VAL A 152 -2.86 13.84 22.19
N ASP A 153 -1.80 14.05 21.43
CA ASP A 153 -0.58 13.26 21.51
C ASP A 153 0.43 14.02 22.39
N VAL A 154 1.07 13.30 23.31
CA VAL A 154 1.95 13.87 24.34
C VAL A 154 3.27 13.11 24.32
N ALA A 155 4.38 13.85 24.24
CA ALA A 155 5.72 13.28 24.21
C ALA A 155 6.67 14.03 25.16
N PRO A 156 7.67 13.34 25.74
CA PRO A 156 8.70 13.99 26.55
C PRO A 156 9.59 14.88 25.66
N CYS A 157 9.99 16.03 26.19
CA CYS A 157 10.90 16.99 25.58
C CYS A 157 11.89 17.51 26.63
N ASN A 158 13.00 18.11 26.16
CA ASN A 158 14.02 18.71 27.03
C ASN A 158 14.42 17.81 28.22
N THR A 159 14.71 16.55 27.93
CA THR A 159 14.99 15.50 28.94
C THR A 159 16.31 15.71 29.67
N PHE A 160 17.18 16.60 29.18
CA PHE A 160 18.41 16.97 29.85
C PHE A 160 18.12 17.71 31.17
N ARG A 161 18.95 17.43 32.18
CA ARG A 161 18.84 18.12 33.47
C ARG A 161 19.19 19.60 33.34
N CYS A 162 18.51 20.44 34.11
CA CYS A 162 18.79 21.86 34.11
C CYS A 162 20.26 22.17 34.44
N PRO A 163 20.87 23.15 33.75
CA PRO A 163 22.22 23.58 34.07
C PRO A 163 22.35 24.04 35.52
N THR A 164 23.50 23.77 36.11
CA THR A 164 23.82 24.15 37.49
C THR A 164 25.16 24.86 37.55
N ASN A 165 25.36 25.64 38.60
CA ASN A 165 26.64 26.30 38.82
C ASN A 165 27.53 25.43 39.70
N LEU A 166 28.83 25.39 39.42
CA LEU A 166 29.79 24.65 40.22
C LEU A 166 29.79 25.11 41.69
N SER A 167 29.56 26.39 41.95
CA SER A 167 29.45 26.95 43.30
C SER A 167 28.36 26.31 44.18
N GLN A 168 27.31 25.74 43.59
CA GLN A 168 26.20 25.10 44.29
C GLN A 168 26.59 23.77 44.95
N TYR A 169 27.69 23.15 44.50
CA TYR A 169 28.16 21.87 45.02
C TYR A 169 29.12 22.08 46.19
N PRO A 170 28.83 21.54 47.39
CA PRO A 170 29.71 21.68 48.54
C PRO A 170 31.05 20.97 48.29
N PHE A 171 32.10 21.39 49.01
CA PHE A 171 33.33 20.62 49.03
C PHE A 171 33.17 19.32 49.81
N THR A 172 33.82 18.27 49.36
CA THR A 172 34.03 17.03 50.11
C THR A 172 35.04 17.25 51.25
N GLN A 173 35.34 16.18 51.98
CA GLN A 173 36.44 16.16 52.93
C GLN A 173 37.79 16.40 52.25
N CYS A 174 38.82 16.66 53.06
CA CYS A 174 40.17 16.87 52.55
C CYS A 174 40.86 15.53 52.22
N TYR A 175 41.70 15.55 51.19
CA TYR A 175 42.51 14.43 50.72
C TYR A 175 43.96 14.90 50.58
N TYR A 176 44.91 14.05 50.92
CA TYR A 176 46.33 14.33 50.66
C TYR A 176 46.58 14.48 49.16
N LYS A 177 47.37 15.50 48.78
CA LYS A 177 47.82 15.68 47.40
C LYS A 177 48.78 14.56 46.98
N ASP A 178 49.59 14.11 47.93
CA ASP A 178 50.55 13.03 47.80
C ASP A 178 50.42 12.15 49.04
N SER A 179 49.95 10.91 48.85
CA SER A 179 49.73 9.97 49.95
C SER A 179 51.03 9.53 50.64
N LEU A 180 52.19 9.67 49.99
CA LEU A 180 53.49 9.30 50.59
C LEU A 180 54.05 10.40 51.48
N LYS A 181 53.65 11.65 51.24
CA LYS A 181 54.06 12.81 52.03
C LYS A 181 53.03 13.21 53.09
N GLU A 182 51.83 12.65 53.01
CA GLU A 182 50.73 12.91 53.95
C GLU A 182 50.51 14.42 54.16
N SER A 183 50.46 14.88 55.42
CA SER A 183 50.24 16.29 55.76
C SER A 183 51.35 17.21 55.24
N SER A 184 52.58 16.73 55.10
CA SER A 184 53.72 17.51 54.60
C SER A 184 53.63 17.83 53.11
N GLY A 185 52.93 16.98 52.32
CA GLY A 185 52.64 17.23 50.90
C GLY A 185 51.50 18.22 50.66
N GLY A 186 50.79 18.60 51.73
CA GLY A 186 49.58 19.38 51.69
C GLY A 186 48.35 18.58 51.25
N CYS A 187 47.17 19.13 51.52
CA CYS A 187 45.90 18.49 51.21
C CYS A 187 44.94 19.46 50.49
N TYR A 188 43.95 18.89 49.82
CA TYR A 188 42.94 19.62 49.07
C TYR A 188 41.58 18.97 49.25
N ARG A 189 40.52 19.72 49.01
CA ARG A 189 39.15 19.21 48.90
C ARG A 189 38.62 19.50 47.51
N ILE A 190 37.75 18.63 47.03
CA ILE A 190 37.12 18.72 45.70
C ILE A 190 35.61 18.91 45.87
N ARG A 191 34.94 19.64 44.98
CA ARG A 191 33.48 19.76 45.05
C ARG A 191 32.80 18.42 44.79
N ASN A 192 31.75 18.12 45.55
CA ASN A 192 30.95 16.92 45.42
C ASN A 192 29.93 17.09 44.29
N ILE A 193 30.36 16.79 43.06
CA ILE A 193 29.58 17.00 41.85
C ILE A 193 28.87 15.69 41.46
N PRO A 194 27.59 15.73 41.07
CA PRO A 194 26.88 14.55 40.57
C PRO A 194 27.48 14.06 39.24
N LEU A 195 27.47 12.74 39.02
CA LEU A 195 27.97 12.09 37.79
C LEU A 195 26.86 11.92 36.72
N ASP A 196 25.85 12.78 36.72
CA ASP A 196 24.77 12.75 35.73
C ASP A 196 25.05 13.69 34.54
N ASP A 197 24.26 13.56 33.47
CA ASP A 197 24.48 14.26 32.19
C ASP A 197 24.09 15.76 32.22
N ARG A 198 24.19 16.43 33.37
CA ARG A 198 23.83 17.86 33.50
C ARG A 198 24.98 18.75 33.03
N LEU A 199 24.63 19.89 32.43
CA LEU A 199 25.61 20.95 32.17
C LEU A 199 25.98 21.66 33.49
N ILE A 200 27.28 21.84 33.73
CA ILE A 200 27.78 22.56 34.90
C ILE A 200 28.59 23.76 34.43
N PHE A 201 28.17 24.96 34.83
CA PHE A 201 28.91 26.18 34.57
C PHE A 201 30.06 26.33 35.58
N MET A 202 31.25 26.61 35.06
CA MET A 202 32.47 26.79 35.85
C MET A 202 32.55 28.22 36.40
N ASP A 203 31.76 28.51 37.44
CA ASP A 203 31.71 29.82 38.11
C ASP A 203 32.63 29.92 39.34
N ALA A 204 33.19 28.78 39.79
CA ALA A 204 34.09 28.68 40.94
C ALA A 204 35.20 27.64 40.71
N ASN A 205 36.17 27.56 41.62
CA ASN A 205 37.20 26.52 41.56
C ASN A 205 36.64 25.15 41.96
N LEU A 206 37.02 24.11 41.19
CA LEU A 206 36.69 22.70 41.46
C LEU A 206 37.35 22.20 42.76
N THR A 207 38.56 22.67 43.03
CA THR A 207 39.35 22.28 44.19
C THR A 207 39.74 23.49 45.03
N GLN A 208 39.99 23.24 46.31
CA GLN A 208 40.48 24.23 47.26
C GLN A 208 41.54 23.58 48.16
N ASN A 209 42.60 24.32 48.49
CA ASN A 209 43.56 23.88 49.51
C ASN A 209 42.89 23.91 50.89
N CYS A 210 43.09 22.86 51.67
CA CYS A 210 42.67 22.87 53.07
C CYS A 210 43.76 23.49 53.95
N SER A 211 43.39 23.92 55.15
CA SER A 211 44.31 24.38 56.17
C SER A 211 45.17 23.23 56.72
N LYS A 212 46.33 23.54 57.28
CA LYS A 212 47.22 22.54 57.89
C LYS A 212 46.50 21.70 58.95
N ALA A 213 45.71 22.34 59.82
CA ALA A 213 44.91 21.68 60.84
C ALA A 213 43.78 20.79 60.27
N GLU A 214 43.28 21.05 59.06
CA GLU A 214 42.39 20.12 58.36
C GLU A 214 43.16 18.92 57.80
N CYS A 215 44.38 19.13 57.28
CA CYS A 215 45.21 18.02 56.78
C CYS A 215 45.58 17.04 57.89
N ASP A 216 46.00 17.54 59.06
CA ASP A 216 46.41 16.69 60.19
C ASP A 216 45.24 15.86 60.74
N ARG A 217 43.99 16.29 60.52
CA ARG A 217 42.78 15.55 60.95
C ARG A 217 42.39 14.39 60.03
N ILE A 218 42.93 14.31 58.81
CA ILE A 218 42.63 13.21 57.89
C ILE A 218 43.13 11.89 58.48
N GLU A 219 44.34 11.91 59.06
CA GLU A 219 45.00 10.77 59.69
C GLU A 219 44.14 10.16 60.81
N THR A 220 43.47 11.00 61.60
CA THR A 220 42.63 10.57 62.72
C THR A 220 41.28 9.96 62.30
N SER A 221 40.86 10.16 61.04
CA SER A 221 39.56 9.67 60.54
C SER A 221 39.63 8.30 59.82
N LEU A 222 40.84 7.82 59.55
CA LEU A 222 41.08 6.53 58.90
C LEU A 222 41.24 5.36 59.90
N PHE A 223 41.28 5.65 61.20
CA PHE A 223 41.41 4.69 62.30
C PHE A 223 40.33 4.94 63.37
#